data_AF-A0A5J4PC63-F1
#
_entry.id   AF-A0A5J4PC63-F1
#
_cell.length_a   1.000
_cell.length_b   1.000
_cell.length_c   1.000
_cell.angle_alpha   90.00
_cell.angle_beta   90.00
_cell.angle_gamma   90.00
#
_symmetry.space_group_name_H-M   'P 1'
#
loop_
_entity.id
_entity.type
_entity.pdbx_description
1 polymer ?
#
loop_
_entity_poly.entity_id
_entity_poly.type
_entity_poly.pdbx_seq_one_letter_code
_entity_poly.pdbx_strand_id
1 'polypeptide(L)'
;MIGIKRKILLLWIAISGVCVPSGAQVGDLRNNLAVGFNGGVNFNSISFIPRIKQNTMTDFNGGLTIRYISEKYMALICGIQTEVNYTKRGWNELIEDESGETYSRNMNYIEIPILTHWGFGKEKGVQVFLNLGS
;
A
#
# COMPACT_ATOMS: atom_id res chain seq x y z
N MET A 1 -47.83 -44.71 14.65
CA MET A 1 -48.18 -43.40 14.06
C MET A 1 -47.62 -42.29 14.95
N ILE A 2 -46.61 -41.53 14.50
CA ILE A 2 -45.93 -40.51 15.33
C ILE A 2 -46.86 -39.30 15.49
N GLY A 3 -47.14 -38.90 16.74
CA GLY A 3 -48.03 -37.79 17.07
C GLY A 3 -47.53 -36.42 16.58
N ILE A 4 -48.46 -35.51 16.27
CA ILE A 4 -48.19 -34.22 15.59
C ILE A 4 -47.18 -33.35 16.35
N LYS A 5 -47.22 -33.37 17.70
CA LYS A 5 -46.28 -32.63 18.56
C LYS A 5 -44.84 -33.13 18.39
N ARG A 6 -44.66 -34.44 18.20
CA ARG A 6 -43.35 -35.06 18.00
C ARG A 6 -42.81 -34.77 16.60
N LYS A 7 -43.69 -34.63 15.59
CA LYS A 7 -43.29 -34.17 14.24
C LYS A 7 -42.83 -32.72 14.24
N ILE A 8 -43.55 -31.84 14.95
CA ILE A 8 -43.17 -30.43 15.10
C ILE A 8 -41.82 -30.30 15.81
N LEU A 9 -41.61 -31.05 16.90
CA LEU A 9 -40.32 -31.08 17.61
C LEU A 9 -39.16 -31.53 16.69
N LEU A 10 -39.37 -32.58 15.90
CA LEU A 10 -38.36 -33.06 14.95
C LEU A 10 -38.06 -32.02 13.86
N LEU A 11 -39.06 -31.26 13.40
CA LEU A 11 -38.89 -30.18 12.44
C LEU A 11 -38.04 -29.03 13.00
N TRP A 12 -38.30 -28.62 14.26
CA TRP A 12 -37.50 -27.58 14.92
C TRP A 12 -36.04 -27.99 15.11
N ILE A 13 -35.79 -29.25 15.49
CA ILE A 13 -34.43 -29.78 15.61
C ILE A 13 -33.74 -29.79 14.24
N ALA A 14 -34.43 -30.22 13.18
CA ALA A 14 -33.89 -30.22 11.83
C ALA A 14 -33.53 -28.81 11.33
N ILE A 15 -34.39 -27.82 11.58
CA ILE A 15 -34.14 -26.42 11.20
C ILE A 15 -32.95 -25.85 11.98
N SER A 16 -32.84 -26.14 13.28
CA SER A 16 -31.71 -25.67 14.10
C SER A 16 -30.36 -26.26 13.65
N GLY A 17 -30.36 -27.47 13.08
CA GLY A 17 -29.16 -28.10 12.52
C GLY A 17 -28.68 -27.50 11.19
N VAL A 18 -29.56 -26.83 10.43
CA VAL A 18 -29.21 -26.19 9.14
C VAL A 18 -28.64 -24.79 9.33
N CYS A 19 -28.93 -24.13 10.46
CA CYS A 19 -28.46 -22.77 10.76
C CYS A 19 -27.10 -22.70 11.48
N VAL A 20 -26.29 -23.76 11.42
CA VAL A 20 -24.92 -23.70 11.97
C VAL A 20 -24.09 -22.73 11.09
N PRO A 21 -23.43 -21.71 11.65
CA PRO A 21 -22.60 -20.81 10.88
C PRO A 21 -21.47 -21.61 10.21
N SER A 22 -21.50 -21.68 8.89
CA SER A 22 -20.41 -22.27 8.10
C SER A 22 -19.24 -21.29 8.09
N GLY A 23 -18.11 -21.67 8.70
CA GLY A 23 -16.85 -20.94 8.64
C GLY A 23 -16.20 -21.04 7.26
N ALA A 24 -16.89 -20.61 6.20
CA ALA A 24 -16.42 -20.68 4.81
C ALA A 24 -15.43 -19.56 4.44
N GLN A 25 -15.12 -18.65 5.36
CA GLN A 25 -14.02 -17.70 5.17
C GLN A 25 -12.70 -18.46 5.27
N VAL A 26 -12.06 -18.64 4.11
CA VAL A 26 -10.77 -19.34 3.99
C VAL A 26 -9.59 -18.46 4.48
N GLY A 27 -9.85 -17.19 4.81
CA GLY A 27 -8.87 -16.25 5.32
C GLY A 27 -9.12 -15.83 6.77
N ASP A 28 -8.04 -15.65 7.53
CA ASP A 28 -8.11 -15.08 8.87
C ASP A 28 -8.34 -13.56 8.76
N LEU A 29 -9.48 -13.08 9.27
CA LEU A 29 -9.74 -11.65 9.37
C LEU A 29 -8.70 -11.02 10.30
N ARG A 30 -8.03 -9.98 9.80
CA ARG A 30 -7.09 -9.18 10.57
C ARG A 30 -7.54 -7.73 10.61
N ASN A 31 -7.33 -7.13 11.76
CA ASN A 31 -7.51 -5.70 11.94
C ASN A 31 -6.20 -5.17 12.54
N ASN A 32 -5.19 -5.06 11.69
CA ASN A 32 -3.89 -4.53 12.09
C ASN A 32 -3.65 -3.20 11.39
N LEU A 33 -3.75 -2.13 12.19
CA LEU A 33 -3.38 -0.79 11.79
C LEU A 33 -1.95 -0.52 12.25
N ALA A 34 -1.07 -0.22 11.30
CA ALA A 34 0.30 0.18 11.52
C ALA A 34 0.52 1.61 11.03
N VAL A 35 1.24 2.39 11.81
CA VAL A 35 1.65 3.76 11.46
C VAL A 35 3.17 3.83 11.56
N GLY A 36 3.81 4.42 10.57
CA GLY A 36 5.25 4.56 10.50
C GLY A 36 5.68 5.83 9.76
N PHE A 37 6.99 6.07 9.76
CA PHE A 37 7.63 7.14 9.02
C PHE A 37 8.54 6.53 7.95
N ASN A 38 8.71 7.24 6.85
CA ASN A 38 9.62 6.89 5.76
C ASN A 38 10.59 8.05 5.51
N GLY A 39 11.78 7.70 5.02
CA GLY A 39 12.84 8.66 4.72
C GLY A 39 13.79 8.06 3.69
N GLY A 40 14.28 8.90 2.77
CA GLY A 40 15.14 8.48 1.69
C GLY A 40 15.79 9.64 0.96
N VAL A 41 16.44 9.32 -0.15
CA VAL A 41 16.97 10.30 -1.10
C VAL A 41 16.37 10.05 -2.48
N ASN A 42 15.94 11.12 -3.14
CA ASN A 42 15.45 11.11 -4.50
C ASN A 42 16.57 11.57 -5.44
N PHE A 43 16.80 10.78 -6.50
CA PHE A 43 17.65 11.17 -7.62
C PHE A 43 16.74 11.57 -8.78
N ASN A 44 16.78 12.83 -9.19
CA ASN A 44 15.93 13.35 -10.26
C ASN A 44 16.75 13.78 -11.49
N SER A 45 16.21 13.46 -12.67
CA SER A 45 16.73 13.87 -13.98
C SER A 45 15.55 14.04 -14.94
N ILE A 46 15.41 15.21 -15.56
CA ILE A 46 14.26 15.56 -16.40
C ILE A 46 14.66 15.59 -17.87
N SER A 47 13.96 14.86 -18.73
CA SER A 47 14.27 14.86 -20.17
C SER A 47 13.53 16.00 -20.88
N PHE A 48 14.27 16.90 -21.52
CA PHE A 48 13.73 17.99 -22.34
C PHE A 48 13.79 17.66 -23.83
N ILE A 49 12.84 18.17 -24.60
CA ILE A 49 12.84 18.16 -26.06
C ILE A 49 12.70 19.62 -26.52
N PRO A 50 13.74 20.25 -27.11
CA PRO A 50 15.10 19.73 -27.37
C PRO A 50 15.93 19.49 -26.09
N ARG A 51 16.95 18.61 -26.19
CA ARG A 51 17.72 18.13 -25.04
C ARG A 51 18.64 19.22 -24.47
N ILE A 52 18.42 19.57 -23.20
CA ILE A 52 19.25 20.49 -22.41
C ILE A 52 20.23 19.66 -21.56
N LYS A 53 21.48 20.13 -21.43
CA LYS A 53 22.47 19.52 -20.52
C LYS A 53 22.10 19.88 -19.08
N GLN A 54 21.89 18.85 -18.26
CA GLN A 54 21.51 19.02 -16.85
C GLN A 54 22.40 18.18 -15.95
N ASN A 55 22.49 18.58 -14.68
CA ASN A 55 23.09 17.76 -13.63
C ASN A 55 22.01 17.03 -12.81
N THR A 56 22.27 15.78 -12.42
CA THR A 56 21.36 14.99 -11.58
C THR A 56 21.27 15.62 -10.19
N MET A 57 20.06 15.97 -9.77
CA MET A 57 19.82 16.49 -8.42
C MET A 57 19.55 15.34 -7.46
N THR A 58 20.22 15.39 -6.30
CA THR A 58 19.98 14.47 -5.19
C THR A 58 19.40 15.27 -4.04
N ASP A 59 18.16 14.96 -3.66
CA ASP A 59 17.45 15.65 -2.59
C ASP A 59 16.84 14.65 -1.60
N PHE A 60 16.58 15.11 -0.38
CA PHE A 60 15.94 14.29 0.64
C PHE A 60 14.43 14.17 0.42
N ASN A 61 13.87 12.98 0.65
CA ASN A 61 12.44 12.75 0.73
C ASN A 61 12.07 12.14 2.08
N GLY A 62 10.90 12.50 2.61
CA GLY A 62 10.42 11.94 3.87
C GLY A 62 8.91 12.03 3.99
N GLY A 63 8.33 11.15 4.80
CA GLY A 63 6.89 11.00 4.83
C GLY A 63 6.37 10.13 5.97
N LEU A 64 5.05 10.05 6.03
CA LEU A 64 4.29 9.21 6.95
C LEU A 64 3.59 8.12 6.17
N THR A 65 3.64 6.89 6.68
CA THR A 65 2.99 5.73 6.07
C THR A 65 2.00 5.14 7.06
N ILE A 66 0.76 4.97 6.61
CA ILE A 66 -0.31 4.29 7.34
C ILE A 66 -0.65 3.02 6.57
N ARG A 67 -0.63 1.87 7.23
CA ARG A 67 -0.96 0.57 6.63
C ARG A 67 -2.05 -0.11 7.43
N TYR A 68 -3.06 -0.60 6.73
CA TYR A 68 -4.14 -1.38 7.27
C TYR A 68 -4.15 -2.76 6.63
N ILE A 69 -3.96 -3.83 7.42
CA ILE A 69 -3.98 -5.22 6.94
C ILE A 69 -5.33 -5.82 7.33
N SER A 70 -6.11 -6.18 6.30
CA SER A 70 -7.49 -6.68 6.46
C SER A 70 -7.56 -8.20 6.50
N GLU A 71 -6.76 -8.89 5.68
CA GLU A 71 -6.95 -10.32 5.47
C GLU A 71 -5.63 -11.04 5.25
N LYS A 72 -5.58 -12.29 5.69
CA LYS A 72 -4.54 -13.25 5.32
C LYS A 72 -5.17 -14.45 4.65
N TYR A 73 -4.80 -14.71 3.40
CA TYR A 73 -5.21 -15.89 2.66
C TYR A 73 -4.02 -16.83 2.48
N MET A 74 -3.97 -17.93 3.26
CA MET A 74 -2.91 -18.95 3.29
C MET A 74 -1.49 -18.40 3.57
N ALA A 75 -0.86 -17.75 2.59
CA ALA A 75 0.47 -17.13 2.67
C ALA A 75 0.52 -15.68 2.15
N LEU A 76 -0.60 -15.16 1.63
CA LEU A 76 -0.74 -13.79 1.14
C LEU A 76 -1.38 -12.91 2.22
N ILE A 77 -0.67 -11.86 2.61
CA ILE A 77 -1.17 -10.82 3.49
C ILE A 77 -1.65 -9.66 2.61
N CYS A 78 -2.95 -9.38 2.66
CA CYS A 78 -3.57 -8.31 1.89
C CYS A 78 -3.92 -7.13 2.79
N GLY A 79 -3.52 -5.93 2.35
CA GLY A 79 -3.82 -4.69 3.04
C GLY A 79 -3.84 -3.50 2.10
N ILE A 80 -4.14 -2.35 2.66
CA ILE A 80 -4.06 -1.04 2.01
C ILE A 80 -2.99 -0.24 2.75
N GLN A 81 -2.17 0.49 2.00
CA GLN A 81 -1.13 1.37 2.50
C GLN A 81 -1.34 2.75 1.91
N THR A 82 -1.52 3.75 2.74
CA THR A 82 -1.57 5.16 2.34
C THR A 82 -0.31 5.83 2.85
N GLU A 83 0.32 6.63 2.01
CA GLU A 83 1.49 7.42 2.43
C GLU A 83 1.21 8.90 2.23
N VAL A 84 1.91 9.74 2.98
CA VAL A 84 1.97 11.17 2.81
C VAL A 84 3.44 11.54 2.77
N ASN A 85 3.96 11.79 1.58
CA ASN A 85 5.37 11.98 1.32
C ASN A 85 5.63 13.42 0.88
N TYR A 86 6.59 14.07 1.52
CA TYR A 86 7.17 15.33 1.05
C TYR A 86 8.43 15.02 0.24
N THR A 87 8.43 15.41 -1.02
CA THR A 87 9.54 15.18 -1.94
C THR A 87 9.93 16.46 -2.66
N LYS A 88 11.24 16.70 -2.77
CA LYS A 88 11.78 17.78 -3.58
C LYS A 88 12.30 17.17 -4.88
N ARG A 89 11.86 17.74 -6.00
CA ARG A 89 12.29 17.36 -7.34
C ARG A 89 12.71 18.60 -8.07
N GLY A 90 13.82 18.54 -8.77
CA GLY A 90 14.31 19.67 -9.54
C GLY A 90 15.24 19.24 -10.67
N TRP A 91 15.72 20.24 -11.41
CA TRP A 91 16.86 20.09 -12.29
C TRP A 91 17.75 21.33 -12.21
N ASN A 92 19.04 21.11 -12.45
CA ASN A 92 20.01 22.17 -12.63
C ASN A 92 20.44 22.16 -14.09
N GLU A 93 20.20 23.26 -14.79
CA GLU A 93 20.56 23.47 -16.18
C GLU A 93 21.97 24.03 -16.27
N LEU A 94 22.80 23.37 -17.08
CA LEU A 94 24.16 23.80 -17.40
C LEU A 94 24.08 24.57 -18.72
N ILE A 95 24.10 25.89 -18.64
CA ILE A 95 24.12 26.78 -19.81
C ILE A 95 25.60 26.96 -20.19
N GLU A 96 25.98 26.48 -21.38
CA GLU A 96 27.34 26.65 -21.93
C GLU A 96 27.47 28.01 -22.64
N ASP A 97 27.20 29.10 -21.92
CA ASP A 97 27.48 30.47 -22.38
C ASP A 97 28.65 31.07 -21.56
N GLU A 98 29.44 31.96 -22.17
CA GLU A 98 30.57 32.67 -21.53
C GLU A 98 30.17 33.47 -20.26
N SER A 99 28.86 33.60 -20.00
CA SER A 99 28.30 34.31 -18.85
C SER A 99 28.33 33.50 -17.53
N GLY A 100 28.52 32.17 -17.57
CA GLY A 100 28.63 31.33 -16.36
C GLY A 100 27.34 31.17 -15.54
N GLU A 101 26.18 31.52 -16.10
CA GLU A 101 24.90 31.47 -15.42
C GLU A 101 24.37 30.04 -15.30
N THR A 102 23.93 29.65 -14.10
CA THR A 102 23.33 28.33 -13.83
C THR A 102 21.87 28.51 -13.43
N TYR A 103 20.95 27.93 -14.18
CA TYR A 103 19.54 27.94 -13.81
C TYR A 103 19.20 26.70 -12.97
N SER A 104 18.68 26.90 -11.77
CA SER A 104 18.22 25.83 -10.88
C SER A 104 16.73 25.99 -10.62
N ARG A 105 15.98 24.90 -10.79
CA ARG A 105 14.55 24.86 -10.47
C ARG A 105 14.25 23.75 -9.48
N ASN A 106 13.77 24.17 -8.30
CA ASN A 106 13.30 23.29 -7.23
C ASN A 106 11.78 23.28 -7.15
N MET A 107 11.18 22.10 -7.14
CA MET A 107 9.74 21.89 -7.02
C MET A 107 9.49 20.99 -5.81
N ASN A 108 8.68 21.48 -4.88
CA ASN A 108 8.31 20.73 -3.70
C ASN A 108 6.93 20.13 -3.91
N TYR A 109 6.79 18.83 -3.66
CA TYR A 109 5.56 18.08 -3.83
C TYR A 109 5.15 17.42 -2.51
N ILE A 110 3.84 17.42 -2.27
CA ILE A 110 3.21 16.54 -1.28
C ILE A 110 2.51 15.45 -2.08
N GLU A 111 2.98 14.22 -1.93
CA GLU A 111 2.46 13.04 -2.61
C GLU A 111 1.64 12.22 -1.62
N ILE A 112 0.42 11.84 -1.99
CA ILE A 112 -0.45 11.02 -1.15
C ILE A 112 -0.82 9.74 -1.91
N PRO A 113 0.12 8.79 -2.10
CA PRO A 113 -0.17 7.56 -2.81
C PRO A 113 -1.02 6.63 -1.93
N ILE A 114 -2.07 6.07 -2.54
CA ILE A 114 -2.86 4.97 -1.97
C ILE A 114 -2.46 3.71 -2.73
N LEU A 115 -1.91 2.75 -1.99
CA LEU A 115 -1.29 1.54 -2.51
C LEU A 115 -2.02 0.33 -1.94
N THR A 116 -2.25 -0.66 -2.77
CA THR A 116 -2.58 -2.00 -2.32
C THR A 116 -1.30 -2.69 -1.85
N HIS A 117 -1.28 -3.20 -0.62
CA HIS A 117 -0.16 -3.89 -0.01
C HIS A 117 -0.36 -5.40 -0.08
N TRP A 118 0.45 -6.08 -0.89
CA TRP A 118 0.44 -7.54 -1.01
C TRP A 118 1.74 -8.12 -0.48
N GLY A 119 1.66 -8.91 0.57
CA GLY A 119 2.79 -9.49 1.27
C GLY A 119 2.85 -11.00 1.15
N PHE A 120 4.01 -11.55 0.83
CA PHE A 120 4.31 -12.98 0.86
C PHE A 120 5.36 -13.26 1.94
N GLY A 121 5.09 -14.24 2.82
CA GLY A 121 6.09 -14.72 3.78
C GLY A 121 5.52 -15.04 5.16
N LYS A 122 6.44 -15.18 6.13
CA LYS A 122 6.10 -15.45 7.53
C LYS A 122 5.81 -14.13 8.25
N GLU A 123 4.77 -14.11 9.07
CA GLU A 123 4.35 -12.91 9.82
C GLU A 123 5.40 -12.42 10.85
N LYS A 124 6.15 -13.35 11.42
CA LYS A 124 7.24 -13.07 12.36
C LYS A 124 8.54 -13.47 11.69
N GLY A 125 9.09 -12.57 10.88
CA GLY A 125 10.32 -12.81 10.13
C GLY A 125 10.43 -11.92 8.89
N VAL A 126 11.13 -12.41 7.88
CA VAL A 126 11.29 -11.71 6.60
C VAL A 126 10.03 -11.89 5.77
N GLN A 127 9.50 -10.76 5.30
CA GLN A 127 8.36 -10.69 4.41
C GLN A 127 8.76 -9.92 3.16
N VAL A 128 8.43 -10.48 1.99
CA VAL A 128 8.55 -9.78 0.72
C VAL A 128 7.19 -9.16 0.43
N PHE A 129 7.14 -7.91 0.03
CA PHE A 129 5.89 -7.24 -0.28
C PHE A 129 5.97 -6.49 -1.60
N LEU A 130 4.80 -6.36 -2.23
CA LEU A 130 4.55 -5.62 -3.44
C LEU A 130 3.49 -4.56 -3.10
N ASN A 131 3.84 -3.30 -3.33
CA ASN A 131 2.90 -2.19 -3.23
C ASN A 131 2.48 -1.81 -4.65
N LEU A 132 1.17 -1.90 -4.93
CA LEU A 132 0.61 -1.58 -6.24
C LEU A 132 -0.35 -0.40 -6.11
N GLY A 133 -0.11 0.65 -6.88
CA GLY A 133 -1.00 1.81 -7.00
C GLY A 133 -0.97 2.36 -8.41
N SER A 134 -2.02 3.11 -8.76
CA SER A 134 -2.12 3.87 -10.01
C SER A 134 -1.56 5.27 -9.87
#